data_AF-A0A7C4TUK8-F1
#
_entry.id   AF-A0A7C4TUK8-F1
#
_cell.length_a   1.000
_cell.length_b   1.000
_cell.length_c   1.000
_cell.angle_alpha   90.00
_cell.angle_beta   90.00
_cell.angle_gamma   90.00
#
_symmetry.space_group_name_H-M   'P 1'
#
loop_
_entity.id
_entity.type
_entity.pdbx_description
1 polymer ?
#
loop_
_entity_poly.entity_id
_entity_poly.type
_entity_poly.pdbx_seq_one_letter_code
_entity_poly.pdbx_strand_id
1 'polypeptide(L)'
;MFPFGVTFYPDQWPKEYWDEAFSKIPKSGFNVVRFGEMAWNWIEPREGEFHFEELDEAISLADKYGLKILLGIPTSMAPTWLVRKYPEVRPVSNEGTLYPEYGPRPNVCRDNKLYRKFVERLLLKIVERYKDNSAVLYWQLDNEPVYPPLDSTTNLDYCHCNETKRDFVEWALKKYGSLKEINRAWGTKFWTNEFWDL
;
A
#
# COMPACT_ATOMS: atom_id res chain seq x y z
N MET A 1 -25.45 14.59 -0.06
CA MET A 1 -25.45 13.28 -0.76
C MET A 1 -25.04 12.21 0.25
N PHE A 2 -25.75 11.08 0.32
CA PHE A 2 -25.30 9.91 1.08
C PHE A 2 -24.44 9.02 0.16
N PRO A 3 -23.16 8.72 0.48
CA PRO A 3 -22.32 7.86 -0.35
C PRO A 3 -22.82 6.41 -0.36
N PHE A 4 -23.19 5.92 -1.54
CA PHE A 4 -23.56 4.52 -1.77
C PHE A 4 -22.93 4.07 -3.08
N GLY A 5 -22.04 3.09 -3.02
CA GLY A 5 -21.12 2.85 -4.13
C GLY A 5 -20.70 1.42 -4.33
N VAL A 6 -19.85 1.25 -5.34
CA VAL A 6 -19.29 -0.02 -5.77
C VAL A 6 -17.79 0.15 -6.05
N THR A 7 -17.02 -0.92 -5.85
CA THR A 7 -15.64 -0.98 -6.35
C THR A 7 -15.66 -1.48 -7.79
N PHE A 8 -14.98 -0.76 -8.68
CA PHE A 8 -14.78 -1.14 -10.07
C PHE A 8 -13.28 -1.09 -10.38
N TYR A 9 -12.78 -1.93 -11.30
CA TYR A 9 -11.35 -2.00 -11.64
C TYR A 9 -11.18 -1.78 -13.14
N PRO A 10 -11.21 -0.52 -13.64
CA PRO A 10 -11.11 -0.23 -15.07
C PRO A 10 -9.84 -0.84 -15.69
N ASP A 11 -8.73 -0.84 -14.95
CA ASP A 11 -7.43 -1.41 -15.33
C ASP A 11 -7.45 -2.92 -15.60
N GLN A 12 -8.52 -3.62 -15.21
CA GLN A 12 -8.71 -5.07 -15.44
C GLN A 12 -9.65 -5.38 -16.61
N TRP A 13 -10.23 -4.37 -17.26
CA TRP A 13 -11.16 -4.55 -18.38
C TRP A 13 -10.64 -3.85 -19.64
N PRO A 14 -10.84 -4.45 -20.83
CA PRO A 14 -10.61 -3.77 -22.09
C PRO A 14 -11.43 -2.46 -22.17
N LYS A 15 -10.83 -1.41 -22.75
CA LYS A 15 -11.40 -0.06 -22.77
C LYS A 15 -12.77 0.02 -23.44
N GLU A 16 -13.03 -0.83 -24.42
CA GLU A 16 -14.32 -0.90 -25.12
C GLU A 16 -15.51 -1.16 -24.18
N TYR A 17 -15.29 -1.73 -22.99
CA TYR A 17 -16.33 -1.98 -22.00
C TYR A 17 -16.54 -0.83 -21.00
N TRP A 18 -15.61 0.14 -20.94
CA TRP A 18 -15.60 1.12 -19.85
C TRP A 18 -16.83 2.03 -19.87
N ASP A 19 -17.17 2.59 -21.03
CA ASP A 19 -18.30 3.51 -21.15
C ASP A 19 -19.62 2.83 -20.73
N GLU A 20 -19.84 1.59 -21.18
CA GLU A 20 -21.00 0.80 -20.78
C GLU A 20 -20.99 0.51 -19.28
N ALA A 21 -19.85 0.07 -18.73
CA ALA A 21 -19.68 -0.28 -17.32
C ALA A 21 -19.96 0.94 -16.41
N PHE A 22 -19.34 2.09 -16.67
CA PHE A 22 -19.59 3.31 -15.91
C PHE A 22 -21.03 3.79 -16.05
N SER A 23 -21.68 3.63 -17.22
CA SER A 23 -23.09 4.00 -17.39
C SER A 23 -24.07 3.15 -16.56
N LYS A 24 -23.68 1.92 -16.20
CA LYS A 24 -24.53 0.99 -15.45
C LYS A 24 -24.52 1.27 -13.94
N ILE A 25 -23.40 1.74 -13.40
CA ILE A 25 -23.25 2.03 -11.96
C ILE A 25 -24.38 2.95 -11.43
N PRO A 26 -24.67 4.13 -12.02
CA PRO A 26 -25.76 4.98 -11.54
C PRO A 26 -27.15 4.39 -11.82
N LYS A 27 -27.32 3.60 -12.90
CA LYS A 27 -28.57 2.89 -13.19
C LYS A 27 -28.90 1.83 -12.12
N SER A 28 -27.87 1.29 -11.46
CA SER A 28 -28.00 0.38 -10.31
C SER A 28 -28.23 1.10 -8.97
N GLY A 29 -28.33 2.44 -8.97
CA GLY A 29 -28.58 3.25 -7.77
C GLY A 29 -27.33 3.70 -7.01
N PHE A 30 -26.14 3.37 -7.50
CA PHE A 30 -24.87 3.81 -6.90
C PHE A 30 -24.51 5.24 -7.35
N ASN A 31 -23.96 6.04 -6.44
CA ASN A 31 -23.51 7.41 -6.71
C ASN A 31 -22.01 7.62 -6.46
N VAL A 32 -21.32 6.61 -5.93
CA VAL A 32 -19.87 6.59 -5.75
C VAL A 32 -19.26 5.36 -6.40
N VAL A 33 -18.10 5.51 -7.03
CA VAL A 33 -17.28 4.40 -7.50
C VAL A 33 -15.89 4.49 -6.88
N ARG A 34 -15.35 3.35 -6.43
CA ARG A 34 -13.95 3.23 -5.98
C ARG A 34 -13.12 2.54 -7.06
N PHE A 35 -11.94 3.06 -7.35
CA PHE A 35 -10.92 2.39 -8.17
C PHE A 35 -9.51 2.94 -7.92
N GLY A 36 -8.49 2.23 -8.40
CA GLY A 36 -7.09 2.68 -8.45
C GLY A 36 -6.19 2.19 -7.31
N GLU A 37 -6.70 1.49 -6.30
CA GLU A 37 -5.98 1.08 -5.08
C GLU A 37 -4.98 -0.08 -5.26
N MET A 38 -4.98 -0.75 -6.41
CA MET A 38 -4.05 -1.83 -6.78
C MET A 38 -3.24 -1.50 -8.05
N ALA A 39 -3.42 -0.30 -8.61
CA ALA A 39 -3.03 0.03 -9.97
C ALA A 39 -1.68 0.78 -10.05
N TRP A 40 -0.65 0.39 -9.26
CA TRP A 40 0.66 1.08 -9.32
C TRP A 40 1.26 0.95 -10.72
N ASN A 41 1.32 -0.28 -11.27
CA ASN A 41 1.83 -0.52 -12.63
C ASN A 41 1.03 0.20 -13.72
N TRP A 42 -0.25 0.50 -13.48
CA TRP A 42 -1.09 1.24 -14.41
C TRP A 42 -0.63 2.69 -14.54
N ILE A 43 -0.18 3.28 -13.43
CA ILE A 43 0.25 4.67 -13.32
C ILE A 43 1.75 4.83 -13.56
N GLU A 44 2.58 3.90 -13.09
CA GLU A 44 4.03 3.94 -13.18
C GLU A 44 4.57 2.57 -13.65
N PRO A 45 4.44 2.25 -14.95
CA PRO A 45 4.87 0.96 -15.51
C PRO A 45 6.39 0.74 -15.47
N ARG A 46 7.18 1.84 -15.40
CA ARG A 46 8.63 1.84 -15.19
C ARG A 46 9.00 2.96 -14.25
N GLU A 47 10.15 2.83 -13.59
CA GLU A 47 10.59 3.80 -12.59
C GLU A 47 10.66 5.23 -13.15
N GLY A 48 9.82 6.12 -12.62
CA GLY A 48 9.77 7.52 -13.03
C GLY A 48 9.01 7.81 -14.33
N GLU A 49 8.54 6.78 -15.05
CA GLU A 49 7.69 6.92 -16.23
C GLU A 49 6.22 6.87 -15.79
N PHE A 50 5.56 8.03 -15.71
CA PHE A 50 4.16 8.14 -15.27
C PHE A 50 3.20 8.25 -16.44
N HIS A 51 2.24 7.35 -16.51
CA HIS A 51 1.22 7.24 -17.56
C HIS A 51 -0.16 7.45 -16.91
N PHE A 52 -0.79 8.59 -17.17
CA PHE A 52 -2.05 8.97 -16.53
C PHE A 52 -3.25 8.93 -17.46
N GLU A 53 -3.04 8.78 -18.76
CA GLU A 53 -4.03 8.93 -19.81
C GLU A 53 -5.25 8.03 -19.59
N GLU A 54 -5.00 6.79 -19.18
CA GLU A 54 -6.05 5.81 -18.92
C GLU A 54 -6.81 6.10 -17.62
N LEU A 55 -6.12 6.58 -16.59
CA LEU A 55 -6.75 6.97 -15.33
C LEU A 55 -7.58 8.25 -15.49
N ASP A 56 -7.11 9.22 -16.29
CA ASP A 56 -7.86 10.42 -16.67
C ASP A 56 -9.15 10.06 -17.39
N GLU A 57 -9.09 9.09 -18.32
CA GLU A 57 -10.26 8.61 -19.06
C GLU A 57 -11.28 7.93 -18.13
N ALA A 58 -10.83 7.07 -17.21
CA ALA A 58 -11.69 6.45 -16.21
C ALA A 58 -12.37 7.48 -15.28
N ILE A 59 -11.61 8.49 -14.82
CA ILE A 59 -12.14 9.60 -14.01
C ILE A 59 -13.16 10.42 -14.82
N SER A 60 -12.86 10.70 -16.09
CA SER A 60 -13.75 11.46 -16.99
C SER A 60 -15.04 10.70 -17.28
N LEU A 61 -14.99 9.37 -17.43
CA LEU A 61 -16.18 8.53 -17.58
C LEU A 61 -17.03 8.52 -16.31
N ALA A 62 -16.41 8.41 -15.14
CA ALA A 62 -17.13 8.52 -13.88
C ALA A 62 -17.86 9.88 -13.76
N ASP A 63 -17.18 10.99 -14.06
CA ASP A 63 -17.77 12.34 -14.03
C ASP A 63 -18.87 12.52 -15.08
N LYS A 64 -18.66 12.03 -16.32
CA LYS A 64 -19.66 12.01 -17.40
C LYS A 64 -20.98 11.38 -16.96
N TYR A 65 -20.91 10.30 -16.17
CA TYR A 65 -22.08 9.59 -15.66
C TYR A 65 -22.54 10.08 -14.27
N GLY A 66 -22.01 11.20 -13.79
CA GLY A 66 -22.42 11.84 -12.54
C GLY A 66 -21.98 11.12 -11.26
N LEU A 67 -21.00 10.22 -11.35
CA LEU A 67 -20.45 9.50 -10.21
C LEU A 67 -19.42 10.34 -9.49
N LYS A 68 -19.39 10.21 -8.15
CA LYS A 68 -18.26 10.64 -7.34
C LYS A 68 -17.26 9.50 -7.18
N ILE A 69 -16.00 9.85 -6.96
CA ILE A 69 -14.89 8.92 -6.99
C ILE A 69 -14.26 8.82 -5.61
N LEU A 70 -14.06 7.59 -5.15
CA LEU A 70 -13.14 7.26 -4.07
C LEU A 70 -11.84 6.77 -4.73
N LEU A 71 -10.87 7.67 -4.91
CA LEU A 71 -9.67 7.38 -5.68
C LEU A 71 -8.61 6.71 -4.79
N GLY A 72 -8.19 5.51 -5.16
CA GLY A 72 -7.18 4.75 -4.43
C GLY A 72 -5.76 5.20 -4.73
N ILE A 73 -4.93 5.24 -3.69
CA ILE A 73 -3.47 5.38 -3.79
C ILE A 73 -2.85 3.97 -3.77
N PRO A 74 -2.28 3.47 -4.88
CA PRO A 74 -1.93 2.06 -5.02
C PRO A 74 -0.62 1.68 -4.36
N THR A 75 -0.59 1.72 -3.05
CA THR A 75 0.60 1.37 -2.25
C THR A 75 0.47 0.01 -1.58
N SER A 76 -0.59 -0.71 -1.88
CA SER A 76 -0.91 -2.00 -1.25
C SER A 76 0.00 -3.13 -1.73
N MET A 77 0.59 -2.98 -2.91
CA MET A 77 1.57 -3.87 -3.53
C MET A 77 2.53 -3.05 -4.41
N ALA A 78 3.81 -3.41 -4.44
CA ALA A 78 4.78 -2.77 -5.31
C ALA A 78 4.83 -3.44 -6.69
N PRO A 79 5.10 -2.67 -7.76
CA PRO A 79 5.28 -3.21 -9.10
C PRO A 79 6.54 -4.07 -9.21
N THR A 80 6.52 -5.03 -10.14
CA THR A 80 7.62 -6.00 -10.32
C THR A 80 8.95 -5.32 -10.63
N TRP A 81 8.96 -4.21 -11.37
CA TRP A 81 10.19 -3.47 -11.67
C TRP A 81 10.86 -2.96 -10.39
N LEU A 82 10.08 -2.55 -9.39
CA LEU A 82 10.58 -1.99 -8.14
C LEU A 82 11.21 -3.08 -7.29
N VAL A 83 10.48 -4.16 -7.01
CA VAL A 83 10.96 -5.26 -6.15
C VAL A 83 12.13 -6.05 -6.75
N ARG A 84 12.29 -6.01 -8.08
CA ARG A 84 13.45 -6.58 -8.78
C ARG A 84 14.67 -5.70 -8.69
N LYS A 85 14.51 -4.40 -8.95
CA LYS A 85 15.61 -3.44 -8.93
C LYS A 85 16.09 -3.17 -7.52
N TYR A 86 15.18 -3.21 -6.54
CA TYR A 86 15.42 -2.94 -5.12
C TYR A 86 14.95 -4.12 -4.27
N PRO A 87 15.64 -5.27 -4.34
CA PRO A 87 15.24 -6.46 -3.60
C PRO A 87 15.13 -6.25 -2.08
N GLU A 88 15.86 -5.27 -1.52
CA GLU A 88 15.82 -4.89 -0.11
C GLU A 88 14.47 -4.35 0.38
N VAL A 89 13.58 -3.94 -0.54
CA VAL A 89 12.22 -3.52 -0.18
C VAL A 89 11.31 -4.68 0.16
N ARG A 90 11.70 -5.93 -0.17
CA ARG A 90 10.91 -7.11 0.12
C ARG A 90 11.05 -7.52 1.59
N PRO A 91 10.03 -8.14 2.19
CA PRO A 91 10.12 -8.68 3.54
C PRO A 91 11.18 -9.78 3.63
N VAL A 92 11.64 -10.05 4.85
CA VAL A 92 12.56 -11.15 5.15
C VAL A 92 11.92 -11.98 6.26
N SER A 93 11.83 -13.29 6.09
CA SER A 93 11.31 -14.20 7.13
C SER A 93 12.23 -14.23 8.34
N ASN A 94 11.75 -14.76 9.46
CA ASN A 94 12.57 -14.97 10.66
C ASN A 94 13.86 -15.80 10.39
N GLU A 95 13.80 -16.75 9.46
CA GLU A 95 14.94 -17.59 9.03
C GLU A 95 15.90 -16.86 8.07
N GLY A 96 15.62 -15.59 7.74
CA GLY A 96 16.44 -14.80 6.82
C GLY A 96 16.08 -15.01 5.35
N THR A 97 14.96 -15.68 5.04
CA THR A 97 14.54 -15.90 3.65
C THR A 97 13.93 -14.63 3.08
N LEU A 98 14.49 -14.13 1.98
CA LEU A 98 13.92 -13.00 1.26
C LEU A 98 12.61 -13.43 0.59
N TYR A 99 11.54 -12.70 0.85
CA TYR A 99 10.23 -13.01 0.29
C TYR A 99 10.24 -12.95 -1.24
N PRO A 100 9.47 -13.78 -1.96
CA PRO A 100 9.50 -13.83 -3.42
C PRO A 100 9.19 -12.49 -4.12
N GLU A 101 9.71 -12.32 -5.35
CA GLU A 101 9.39 -11.15 -6.20
C GLU A 101 7.91 -11.08 -6.60
N TYR A 102 7.27 -12.24 -6.67
CA TYR A 102 5.89 -12.45 -7.09
C TYR A 102 5.13 -13.19 -6.01
N GLY A 103 3.85 -12.89 -5.86
CA GLY A 103 3.01 -13.63 -4.93
C GLY A 103 1.91 -12.77 -4.33
N PRO A 104 1.36 -13.21 -3.19
CA PRO A 104 0.25 -12.53 -2.55
C PRO A 104 0.67 -11.17 -2.02
N ARG A 105 -0.34 -10.32 -1.83
CA ARG A 105 -0.22 -9.00 -1.25
C ARG A 105 -0.05 -9.09 0.27
N PRO A 106 0.79 -8.24 0.89
CA PRO A 106 1.78 -7.32 0.32
C PRO A 106 3.12 -8.02 0.05
N ASN A 107 3.83 -7.57 -0.97
CA ASN A 107 5.16 -8.06 -1.35
C ASN A 107 6.31 -7.16 -0.87
N VAL A 108 6.05 -6.29 0.11
CA VAL A 108 6.97 -5.22 0.55
C VAL A 108 7.03 -5.04 2.07
N CYS A 109 8.20 -4.70 2.56
CA CYS A 109 8.44 -4.25 3.92
C CYS A 109 8.03 -2.77 4.05
N ARG A 110 7.03 -2.50 4.90
CA ARG A 110 6.51 -1.16 5.18
C ARG A 110 7.48 -0.29 6.00
N ASP A 111 8.45 -0.90 6.68
CA ASP A 111 9.50 -0.20 7.44
C ASP A 111 10.66 0.25 6.56
N ASN A 112 10.78 -0.32 5.36
CA ASN A 112 11.85 0.02 4.45
C ASN A 112 11.72 1.49 3.98
N LYS A 113 12.70 2.32 4.33
CA LYS A 113 12.74 3.75 3.99
C LYS A 113 12.80 4.02 2.50
N LEU A 114 13.42 3.15 1.70
CA LEU A 114 13.44 3.30 0.25
C LEU A 114 12.05 3.06 -0.33
N TYR A 115 11.34 2.02 0.13
CA TYR A 115 9.95 1.79 -0.27
C TYR A 115 9.05 2.97 0.08
N ARG A 116 9.19 3.54 1.29
CA ARG A 116 8.45 4.74 1.70
C ARG A 116 8.68 5.94 0.76
N LYS A 117 9.90 6.12 0.23
CA LYS A 117 10.20 7.16 -0.77
C LYS A 117 9.47 6.93 -2.10
N PHE A 118 9.37 5.69 -2.56
CA PHE A 118 8.60 5.35 -3.75
C PHE A 118 7.11 5.61 -3.55
N VAL A 119 6.57 5.23 -2.39
CA VAL A 119 5.20 5.51 -1.97
C VAL A 119 4.92 7.02 -1.96
N GLU A 120 5.80 7.81 -1.33
CA GLU A 120 5.67 9.26 -1.27
C GLU A 120 5.67 9.89 -2.66
N ARG A 121 6.61 9.47 -3.54
CA ARG A 121 6.68 9.95 -4.92
C ARG A 121 5.40 9.67 -5.70
N LEU A 122 4.91 8.44 -5.64
CA LEU A 122 3.67 8.04 -6.31
C LEU A 122 2.47 8.84 -5.79
N LEU A 123 2.32 8.91 -4.46
CA LEU A 123 1.24 9.64 -3.81
C LEU A 123 1.24 11.11 -4.24
N LEU A 124 2.39 11.78 -4.21
CA LEU A 124 2.50 13.18 -4.63
C LEU A 124 2.10 13.35 -6.10
N LYS A 125 2.55 12.47 -7.01
CA LYS A 125 2.18 12.55 -8.44
C LYS A 125 0.68 12.41 -8.68
N ILE A 126 0.03 11.49 -7.97
CA ILE A 126 -1.42 11.29 -8.11
C ILE A 126 -2.18 12.50 -7.51
N VAL A 127 -1.81 12.93 -6.30
CA VAL A 127 -2.50 14.03 -5.61
C VAL A 127 -2.29 15.35 -6.35
N GLU A 128 -1.08 15.67 -6.80
CA GLU A 128 -0.80 16.89 -7.60
C GLU A 128 -1.69 16.96 -8.85
N ARG A 129 -1.94 15.81 -9.49
CA ARG A 129 -2.76 15.74 -10.70
C ARG A 129 -4.25 15.91 -10.44
N TYR A 130 -4.79 15.30 -9.38
CA TYR A 130 -6.25 15.20 -9.19
C TYR A 130 -6.80 15.97 -7.99
N LYS A 131 -5.99 16.71 -7.21
CA LYS A 131 -6.43 17.46 -6.02
C LYS A 131 -7.60 18.44 -6.28
N ASP A 132 -7.67 19.01 -7.48
CA ASP A 132 -8.68 20.00 -7.86
C ASP A 132 -9.82 19.39 -8.70
N ASN A 133 -9.81 18.07 -8.95
CA ASN A 133 -10.84 17.39 -9.72
C ASN A 133 -12.10 17.17 -8.87
N SER A 134 -13.20 17.85 -9.22
CA SER A 134 -14.45 17.80 -8.46
C SER A 134 -15.15 16.44 -8.43
N ALA A 135 -14.79 15.50 -9.32
CA ALA A 135 -15.31 14.13 -9.28
C ALA A 135 -14.66 13.32 -8.15
N VAL A 136 -13.40 13.61 -7.78
CA VAL A 136 -12.71 12.97 -6.66
C VAL A 136 -13.29 13.49 -5.34
N LEU A 137 -14.05 12.64 -4.66
CA LEU A 137 -14.72 12.95 -3.41
C LEU A 137 -13.86 12.57 -2.20
N TYR A 138 -13.17 11.43 -2.27
CA TYR A 138 -12.34 10.90 -1.21
C TYR A 138 -11.10 10.21 -1.76
N TRP A 139 -10.09 10.07 -0.91
CA TRP A 139 -8.86 9.35 -1.19
C TRP A 139 -8.81 8.08 -0.32
N GLN A 140 -8.60 6.91 -0.92
CA GLN A 140 -8.21 5.71 -0.17
C GLN A 140 -6.69 5.66 -0.09
N LEU A 141 -6.14 5.70 1.12
CA LEU A 141 -4.74 5.39 1.31
C LEU A 141 -4.60 3.88 1.40
N ASP A 142 -3.74 3.31 0.54
CA ASP A 142 -3.48 1.89 0.49
C ASP A 142 -4.74 1.05 0.20
N ASN A 143 -4.71 -0.24 0.56
CA ASN A 143 -5.89 -1.09 0.61
C ASN A 143 -5.70 -2.09 1.74
N GLU A 144 -6.50 -2.01 2.79
CA GLU A 144 -6.35 -2.84 4.00
C GLU A 144 -4.88 -2.83 4.46
N PRO A 145 -4.40 -1.73 5.07
CA PRO A 145 -3.03 -1.62 5.52
C PRO A 145 -2.79 -2.66 6.62
N VAL A 146 -2.36 -3.84 6.19
CA VAL A 146 -1.97 -4.95 7.03
C VAL A 146 -0.45 -5.07 7.01
N TYR A 147 0.10 -5.42 8.17
CA TYR A 147 1.38 -6.13 8.25
C TYR A 147 1.01 -7.61 8.38
N PRO A 148 0.59 -8.28 7.30
CA PRO A 148 0.17 -9.65 7.45
C PRO A 148 1.42 -10.48 7.72
N PRO A 149 1.24 -11.59 8.43
CA PRO A 149 2.31 -12.52 8.61
C PRO A 149 2.78 -13.05 7.25
N LEU A 150 4.10 -13.18 7.12
CA LEU A 150 4.82 -13.81 6.03
C LEU A 150 4.58 -15.32 5.96
N ASP A 151 3.93 -15.89 6.96
CA ASP A 151 3.41 -17.24 6.90
C ASP A 151 1.94 -17.21 7.29
N SER A 152 1.06 -17.38 6.31
CA SER A 152 -0.39 -17.43 6.51
C SER A 152 -0.85 -18.74 7.17
N THR A 153 0.02 -19.73 7.29
CA THR A 153 -0.28 -21.00 7.95
C THR A 153 -0.10 -20.90 9.46
N THR A 154 0.96 -20.22 9.92
CA THR A 154 1.21 -20.00 11.35
C THR A 154 0.68 -18.67 11.86
N ASN A 155 0.56 -17.67 11.01
CA ASN A 155 0.28 -16.28 11.35
C ASN A 155 1.28 -15.64 12.35
N LEU A 156 2.51 -16.17 12.42
CA LEU A 156 3.51 -15.76 13.43
C LEU A 156 4.76 -15.12 12.84
N ASP A 157 5.03 -15.28 11.54
CA ASP A 157 6.24 -14.72 10.92
C ASP A 157 5.97 -13.29 10.41
N TYR A 158 6.78 -12.31 10.78
CA TYR A 158 6.67 -10.92 10.31
C TYR A 158 7.95 -10.52 9.59
N CYS A 159 8.10 -9.28 9.13
CA CYS A 159 9.36 -8.88 8.51
C CYS A 159 10.50 -8.81 9.54
N HIS A 160 11.60 -9.52 9.28
CA HIS A 160 12.83 -9.54 10.09
C HIS A 160 14.02 -8.87 9.38
N CYS A 161 13.76 -7.99 8.41
CA CYS A 161 14.81 -7.22 7.75
C CYS A 161 15.48 -6.23 8.72
N ASN A 162 16.66 -5.71 8.35
CA ASN A 162 17.44 -4.83 9.23
C ASN A 162 16.71 -3.52 9.57
N GLU A 163 15.89 -2.98 8.65
CA GLU A 163 15.10 -1.78 8.91
C GLU A 163 14.02 -2.06 9.97
N THR A 164 13.26 -3.17 9.85
CA THR A 164 12.26 -3.55 10.87
C THR A 164 12.89 -3.81 12.23
N LYS A 165 14.06 -4.49 12.29
CA LYS A 165 14.79 -4.70 13.54
C LYS A 165 15.19 -3.38 14.20
N ARG A 166 15.73 -2.44 13.42
CA ARG A 166 16.11 -1.12 13.93
C ARG A 166 14.90 -0.34 14.42
N ASP A 167 13.83 -0.28 13.63
CA ASP A 167 12.59 0.43 13.98
C ASP A 167 11.94 -0.19 15.25
N PHE A 168 12.07 -1.50 15.47
CA PHE A 168 11.64 -2.15 16.72
C PHE A 168 12.45 -1.70 17.94
N VAL A 169 13.78 -1.62 17.83
CA VAL A 169 14.65 -1.10 18.91
C VAL A 169 14.30 0.35 19.22
N GLU A 170 14.14 1.19 18.20
CA GLU A 170 13.73 2.59 18.35
C GLU A 170 12.36 2.72 19.04
N TRP A 171 11.39 1.89 18.64
CA TRP A 171 10.07 1.85 19.28
C TRP A 171 10.16 1.42 20.74
N ALA A 172 10.95 0.40 21.07
CA ALA A 172 11.10 -0.09 22.43
C ALA A 172 11.71 0.98 23.33
N LEU A 173 12.77 1.66 22.87
CA LEU A 173 13.36 2.78 23.59
C LEU A 173 12.38 3.93 23.78
N LYS A 174 11.58 4.27 22.77
CA LYS A 174 10.55 5.31 22.89
C LYS A 174 9.45 4.92 23.89
N LYS A 175 9.05 3.65 23.91
CA LYS A 175 7.97 3.15 24.77
C LYS A 175 8.38 3.03 26.24
N TYR A 176 9.59 2.53 26.50
CA TYR A 176 10.05 2.20 27.86
C TYR A 176 11.05 3.23 28.41
N GLY A 177 11.61 4.11 27.57
CA GLY A 177 12.47 5.23 27.95
C GLY A 177 13.94 4.88 28.17
N SER A 178 14.28 3.65 28.52
CA SER A 178 15.68 3.20 28.66
C SER A 178 15.82 1.69 28.58
N LEU A 179 17.04 1.21 28.32
CA LEU A 179 17.37 -0.22 28.32
C LEU A 179 17.09 -0.89 29.69
N LYS A 180 17.32 -0.17 30.78
CA LYS A 180 16.98 -0.63 32.14
C LYS A 180 15.49 -0.93 32.28
N GLU A 181 14.64 -0.05 31.78
CA GLU A 181 13.18 -0.22 31.85
C GLU A 181 12.69 -1.30 30.88
N ILE A 182 13.34 -1.47 29.72
CA ILE A 182 13.10 -2.62 28.83
C ILE A 182 13.41 -3.93 29.57
N ASN A 183 14.60 -4.06 30.16
CA ASN A 183 15.00 -5.24 30.91
C ASN A 183 14.05 -5.54 32.07
N ARG A 184 13.63 -4.50 32.83
CA ARG A 184 12.65 -4.63 33.92
C ARG A 184 11.28 -5.08 33.41
N ALA A 185 10.77 -4.45 32.35
CA ALA A 185 9.44 -4.73 31.83
C ALA A 185 9.34 -6.11 31.16
N TRP A 186 10.40 -6.56 30.49
CA TRP A 186 10.42 -7.84 29.77
C TRP A 186 10.96 -9.00 30.62
N GLY A 187 11.45 -8.73 31.84
CA GLY A 187 11.95 -9.76 32.75
C GLY A 187 13.21 -10.47 32.23
N THR A 188 14.06 -9.75 31.51
CA THR A 188 15.18 -10.32 30.73
C THR A 188 16.28 -10.97 31.59
N LYS A 189 16.28 -10.77 32.91
CA LYS A 189 17.17 -11.53 33.82
C LYS A 189 16.96 -13.03 33.73
N PHE A 190 15.74 -13.46 33.43
CA PHE A 190 15.45 -14.88 33.23
C PHE A 190 16.21 -15.42 32.01
N TRP A 191 16.82 -16.59 32.16
CA TRP A 191 17.70 -17.21 31.15
C TRP A 191 18.81 -16.29 30.63
N THR A 192 19.34 -15.41 31.48
CA THR A 192 20.52 -14.58 31.19
C THR A 192 20.37 -13.70 29.93
N ASN A 193 19.17 -13.20 29.64
CA ASN A 193 18.87 -12.37 28.44
C ASN A 193 19.00 -10.86 28.70
N GLU A 194 19.59 -10.44 29.82
CA GLU A 194 19.68 -9.02 30.16
C GLU A 194 20.49 -8.27 29.10
N PHE A 195 19.89 -7.24 28.48
CA PHE A 195 20.54 -6.43 27.47
C PHE A 195 21.46 -5.39 28.14
N TRP A 196 22.68 -5.26 27.63
CA TRP A 196 23.67 -4.28 28.12
C TRP A 196 23.93 -3.15 27.13
N ASP A 197 23.60 -3.38 25.86
CA ASP A 197 23.70 -2.49 24.72
C ASP A 197 22.46 -2.63 23.80
N LEU A 198 22.43 -1.85 22.72
CA LEU A 198 21.35 -1.79 21.73
C LEU A 198 21.64 -2.64 20.49
#